data_AF-A0A523TMR2-F1
#
_entry.id   AF-A0A523TMR2-F1
#
_cell.length_a   1.000
_cell.length_b   1.000
_cell.length_c   1.000
_cell.angle_alpha   90.00
_cell.angle_beta   90.00
_cell.angle_gamma   90.00
#
_symmetry.space_group_name_H-M   'P 1'
#
loop_
_entity.id
_entity.type
_entity.pdbx_description
1 polymer ?
#
loop_
_entity_poly.entity_id
_entity_poly.type
_entity_poly.pdbx_seq_one_letter_code
_entity_poly.pdbx_strand_id
1 'polypeptide(L)'
;MDTGPRRRRVSRGARKRRRRAKAPGKQREAVSKEELEFRKRAQKFARKFIDWYSTNFNVSLTYDVDSVRALDNLLVLDTAQNLVNDEIVLQMGFFLGEIMRRNFGGEYHYSYEYDALILKCQGISVFPILKIKKSLEYLAIPIVGIERTAGLEEYMFSFARMLSNKRIEEGRQTKDKVSSIDELDLRLDEDDEDEDENEEVIEIPLPPDSKS
;
A
#
# COMPACT_ATOMS: atom_id res chain seq x y z
N MET A 1 35.36 13.38 77.35
CA MET A 1 34.68 12.31 76.59
C MET A 1 33.26 12.80 76.33
N ASP A 2 32.99 13.61 75.32
CA ASP A 2 33.25 13.53 73.88
C ASP A 2 32.32 12.54 73.14
N THR A 3 31.79 13.03 72.01
CA THR A 3 30.91 12.41 70.99
C THR A 3 29.38 12.38 71.22
N GLY A 4 28.77 13.56 71.07
CA GLY A 4 27.81 13.93 70.01
C GLY A 4 26.63 13.03 69.54
N PRO A 5 25.53 13.64 69.03
CA PRO A 5 24.21 13.04 68.87
C PRO A 5 23.89 12.62 67.41
N ARG A 6 22.99 11.65 67.19
CA ARG A 6 22.40 11.44 65.85
C ARG A 6 20.90 11.12 65.85
N ARG A 7 20.15 12.15 65.46
CA ARG A 7 18.75 12.13 65.01
C ARG A 7 18.58 11.16 63.82
N ARG A 8 17.66 10.19 63.91
CA ARG A 8 17.17 9.46 62.73
C ARG A 8 15.96 10.20 62.13
N ARG A 9 16.23 10.90 61.02
CA ARG A 9 15.22 11.38 60.07
C ARG A 9 14.57 10.16 59.40
N VAL A 10 13.25 10.00 59.54
CA VAL A 10 12.47 9.10 58.70
C VAL A 10 12.18 9.88 57.40
N SER A 11 12.87 9.52 56.32
CA SER A 11 12.66 10.10 55.00
C SER A 11 11.39 9.57 54.37
N ARG A 12 10.62 10.50 53.81
CA ARG A 12 9.39 10.33 53.05
C ARG A 12 9.61 9.32 51.92
N GLY A 13 8.75 8.30 51.87
CA GLY A 13 8.64 7.39 50.73
C GLY A 13 8.30 8.15 49.44
N ALA A 14 9.25 8.18 48.51
CA ALA A 14 9.01 8.64 47.15
C ALA A 14 8.16 7.58 46.43
N ARG A 15 6.84 7.80 46.41
CA ARG A 15 5.91 7.12 45.49
C ARG A 15 6.37 7.42 44.06
N LYS A 16 7.16 6.51 43.48
CA LYS A 16 7.44 6.47 42.03
C LYS A 16 6.09 6.37 41.33
N ARG A 17 5.59 7.52 40.85
CA ARG A 17 4.51 7.62 39.88
C ARG A 17 4.98 6.85 38.64
N ARG A 18 4.59 5.58 38.55
CA ARG A 18 4.59 4.84 37.28
C ARG A 18 3.70 5.65 36.34
N ARG A 19 4.34 6.50 35.52
CA ARG A 19 3.75 7.06 34.32
C ARG A 19 3.35 5.84 33.49
N ARG A 20 2.06 5.47 33.55
CA ARG A 20 1.46 4.58 32.57
C ARG A 20 1.78 5.21 31.22
N ALA A 21 2.71 4.60 30.49
CA ALA A 21 2.88 4.87 29.08
C ALA A 21 1.47 4.73 28.48
N LYS A 22 0.95 5.84 27.95
CA LYS A 22 -0.25 5.82 27.12
C LYS A 22 0.02 4.78 26.07
N ALA A 23 -0.71 3.66 26.12
CA ALA A 23 -0.74 2.72 25.02
C ALA A 23 -0.94 3.55 23.72
N PRO A 24 -0.11 3.37 22.69
CA PRO A 24 -0.31 4.03 21.42
C PRO A 24 -1.75 3.72 21.01
N GLY A 25 -2.53 4.79 20.91
CA GLY A 25 -3.96 4.70 20.71
C GLY A 25 -4.23 3.79 19.53
N LYS A 26 -5.20 2.90 19.70
CA LYS A 26 -5.97 2.31 18.61
C LYS A 26 -6.47 3.44 17.71
N GLN A 27 -5.64 3.88 16.77
CA GLN A 27 -6.08 4.54 15.56
C GLN A 27 -6.62 3.44 14.64
N ARG A 28 -7.72 2.80 15.05
CA ARG A 28 -8.64 2.24 14.06
C ARG A 28 -9.45 3.44 13.61
N GLU A 29 -8.86 4.15 12.66
CA GLU A 29 -9.38 5.35 12.03
C GLU A 29 -10.83 5.10 11.60
N ALA A 30 -11.72 5.99 12.02
CA ALA A 30 -12.97 6.18 11.33
C ALA A 30 -12.61 6.60 9.91
N VAL A 31 -12.79 5.69 8.93
CA VAL A 31 -12.75 6.00 7.50
C VAL A 31 -13.44 7.33 7.31
N SER A 32 -12.73 8.34 6.79
CA SER A 32 -13.26 9.69 6.71
C SER A 32 -14.54 9.66 5.86
N LYS A 33 -15.55 10.48 6.19
CA LYS A 33 -16.81 10.51 5.42
C LYS A 33 -16.55 10.71 3.93
N GLU A 34 -15.52 11.49 3.60
CA GLU A 34 -15.04 11.74 2.25
C GLU A 34 -14.59 10.44 1.57
N GLU A 35 -13.74 9.63 2.20
CA GLU A 35 -13.27 8.35 1.63
C GLU A 35 -14.44 7.40 1.30
N LEU A 36 -15.46 7.37 2.16
CA LEU A 36 -16.66 6.56 1.91
C LEU A 36 -17.44 7.04 0.68
N GLU A 37 -17.62 8.35 0.55
CA GLU A 37 -18.26 8.95 -0.62
C GLU A 37 -17.44 8.71 -1.90
N PHE A 38 -16.12 8.75 -1.81
CA PHE A 38 -15.23 8.42 -2.91
C PHE A 38 -15.35 6.96 -3.34
N ARG A 39 -15.38 6.01 -2.39
CA ARG A 39 -15.61 4.58 -2.71
C ARG A 39 -16.95 4.37 -3.42
N LYS A 40 -18.01 5.05 -2.99
CA LYS A 40 -19.32 5.01 -3.65
C LYS A 40 -19.25 5.57 -5.08
N ARG A 41 -18.53 6.67 -5.29
CA ARG A 41 -18.30 7.25 -6.62
C ARG A 41 -17.55 6.27 -7.53
N ALA A 42 -16.49 5.64 -7.03
CA ALA A 42 -15.72 4.64 -7.77
C ALA A 42 -16.60 3.48 -8.27
N GLN A 43 -17.42 2.91 -7.37
CA GLN A 43 -18.36 1.85 -7.72
C GLN A 43 -19.40 2.31 -8.75
N LYS A 44 -19.89 3.56 -8.63
CA LYS A 44 -20.86 4.12 -9.59
C LYS A 44 -20.25 4.23 -10.99
N PHE A 45 -19.02 4.72 -11.12
CA PHE A 45 -18.34 4.81 -12.41
C PHE A 45 -18.04 3.43 -13.01
N ALA A 46 -17.60 2.48 -12.19
CA ALA A 46 -17.39 1.11 -12.63
C ALA A 46 -18.68 0.45 -13.15
N ARG A 47 -19.84 0.71 -12.50
CA ARG A 47 -21.14 0.23 -12.99
C ARG A 47 -21.55 0.91 -14.30
N LYS A 48 -21.37 2.23 -14.41
CA LYS A 48 -21.60 2.94 -15.67
C LYS A 48 -20.84 2.31 -16.84
N PHE A 49 -19.59 1.90 -16.60
CA PHE A 49 -18.80 1.19 -17.62
C PHE A 49 -19.48 -0.12 -18.05
N ILE A 50 -19.90 -0.96 -17.09
CA ILE A 50 -20.57 -2.23 -17.37
C ILE A 50 -21.84 -1.99 -18.19
N ASP A 51 -22.67 -1.03 -17.77
CA ASP A 51 -23.93 -0.71 -18.44
C ASP A 51 -23.67 -0.21 -19.87
N TRP A 52 -22.71 0.69 -20.03
CA TRP A 52 -22.29 1.21 -21.34
C TRP A 52 -21.75 0.09 -22.24
N TYR A 53 -20.85 -0.75 -21.74
CA TYR A 53 -20.26 -1.85 -22.53
C TYR A 53 -21.33 -2.86 -22.93
N SER A 54 -22.22 -3.24 -22.02
CA SER A 54 -23.31 -4.17 -22.29
C SER A 54 -24.26 -3.62 -23.35
N THR A 55 -24.53 -2.32 -23.32
CA THR A 55 -25.41 -1.66 -24.31
C THR A 55 -24.78 -1.61 -25.70
N ASN A 56 -23.47 -1.33 -25.80
CA ASN A 56 -22.80 -1.13 -27.09
C ASN A 56 -22.34 -2.44 -27.74
N PHE A 57 -21.99 -3.46 -26.95
CA PHE A 57 -21.40 -4.71 -27.44
C PHE A 57 -22.29 -5.93 -27.23
N ASN A 58 -23.44 -5.79 -26.55
CA ASN A 58 -24.34 -6.89 -26.21
C ASN A 58 -23.64 -8.03 -25.43
N VAL A 59 -22.70 -7.67 -24.55
CA VAL A 59 -21.92 -8.58 -23.71
C VAL A 59 -22.09 -8.18 -22.25
N SER A 60 -22.46 -9.14 -21.38
CA SER A 60 -22.55 -8.90 -19.95
C SER A 60 -21.18 -8.95 -19.30
N LEU A 61 -20.79 -7.90 -18.58
CA LEU A 61 -19.55 -7.86 -17.81
C LEU A 61 -19.81 -8.12 -16.33
N THR A 62 -18.88 -8.83 -15.70
CA THR A 62 -18.82 -9.03 -14.25
C THR A 62 -17.60 -8.31 -13.66
N TYR A 63 -17.36 -8.47 -12.36
CA TYR A 63 -16.14 -7.95 -11.72
C TYR A 63 -15.05 -9.03 -11.60
N ASP A 64 -15.15 -10.12 -12.34
CA ASP A 64 -14.17 -11.20 -12.34
C ASP A 64 -12.96 -10.82 -13.20
N VAL A 65 -11.82 -11.48 -12.96
CA VAL A 65 -10.57 -11.22 -13.67
C VAL A 65 -10.73 -11.38 -15.19
N ASP A 66 -11.55 -12.32 -15.64
CA ASP A 66 -11.81 -12.57 -17.07
C ASP A 66 -12.45 -11.36 -17.78
N SER A 67 -13.19 -10.51 -17.04
CA SER A 67 -13.81 -9.30 -17.60
C SER A 67 -12.78 -8.22 -17.97
N VAL A 68 -11.50 -8.39 -17.62
CA VAL A 68 -10.42 -7.49 -18.08
C VAL A 68 -10.20 -7.61 -19.59
N ARG A 69 -10.51 -8.76 -20.21
CA ARG A 69 -10.44 -8.93 -21.67
C ARG A 69 -11.33 -7.95 -22.41
N ALA A 70 -12.45 -7.55 -21.82
CA ALA A 70 -13.33 -6.54 -22.40
C ALA A 70 -12.64 -5.17 -22.50
N LEU A 71 -11.79 -4.82 -21.53
CA LEU A 71 -10.98 -3.59 -21.56
C LEU A 71 -9.91 -3.69 -22.65
N ASP A 72 -9.17 -4.80 -22.72
CA ASP A 72 -8.15 -5.00 -23.75
C ASP A 72 -8.77 -4.91 -25.15
N ASN A 73 -9.90 -5.58 -25.38
CA ASN A 73 -10.63 -5.53 -26.65
C ASN A 73 -11.08 -4.12 -27.01
N LEU A 74 -11.63 -3.37 -26.03
CA LEU A 74 -12.08 -2.01 -26.27
C LEU A 74 -10.92 -1.08 -26.64
N LEU A 75 -9.78 -1.21 -25.98
CA LEU A 75 -8.58 -0.42 -26.27
C LEU A 75 -8.04 -0.69 -27.68
N VAL A 76 -8.10 -1.94 -28.14
CA VAL A 76 -7.73 -2.29 -29.52
C VAL A 76 -8.75 -1.70 -30.51
N LEU A 77 -10.06 -1.85 -30.25
CA LEU A 77 -11.10 -1.29 -31.11
C LEU A 77 -11.03 0.23 -31.21
N ASP A 78 -10.67 0.91 -30.13
CA ASP A 78 -10.53 2.36 -30.08
C ASP A 78 -9.53 2.89 -31.11
N THR A 79 -8.41 2.18 -31.33
CA THR A 79 -7.40 2.59 -32.31
C THR A 79 -7.95 2.72 -33.74
N ALA A 80 -9.05 2.02 -34.04
CA ALA A 80 -9.71 2.05 -35.35
C ALA A 80 -10.96 2.96 -35.36
N GLN A 81 -11.63 3.12 -34.23
CA GLN A 81 -12.98 3.67 -34.18
C GLN A 81 -13.14 4.93 -33.31
N ASN A 82 -12.11 5.34 -32.55
CA ASN A 82 -12.15 6.48 -31.62
C ASN A 82 -13.40 6.46 -30.72
N LEU A 83 -13.64 5.32 -30.08
CA LEU A 83 -14.80 5.09 -29.21
C LEU A 83 -14.57 5.61 -27.78
N VAL A 84 -13.32 5.73 -27.35
CA VAL A 84 -12.93 6.00 -25.97
C VAL A 84 -12.62 7.49 -25.82
N ASN A 85 -13.50 8.17 -25.08
CA ASN A 85 -13.27 9.54 -24.62
C ASN A 85 -12.81 9.56 -23.14
N ASP A 86 -12.48 10.74 -22.62
CA ASP A 86 -12.01 10.90 -21.24
C ASP A 86 -12.97 10.34 -20.17
N GLU A 87 -14.28 10.44 -20.41
CA GLU A 87 -15.28 9.88 -19.48
C GLU A 87 -15.21 8.34 -19.49
N ILE A 88 -15.09 7.73 -20.68
CA ILE A 88 -14.95 6.28 -20.81
C ILE A 88 -13.61 5.83 -20.21
N VAL A 89 -12.50 6.55 -20.42
CA VAL A 89 -11.21 6.25 -19.77
C VAL A 89 -11.35 6.23 -18.25
N LEU A 90 -12.04 7.22 -17.68
CA LEU A 90 -12.30 7.29 -16.25
C LEU A 90 -13.11 6.08 -15.78
N GLN A 91 -14.19 5.75 -16.49
CA GLN A 91 -15.05 4.61 -16.21
C GLN A 91 -14.30 3.26 -16.30
N MET A 92 -13.48 3.08 -17.35
CA MET A 92 -12.61 1.91 -17.54
C MET A 92 -11.60 1.76 -16.40
N GLY A 93 -10.95 2.86 -16.01
CA GLY A 93 -10.00 2.85 -14.89
C GLY A 93 -10.66 2.45 -13.57
N PHE A 94 -11.87 2.96 -13.30
CA PHE A 94 -12.64 2.54 -12.13
C PHE A 94 -13.08 1.09 -12.20
N PHE A 95 -13.50 0.62 -13.36
CA PHE A 95 -13.87 -0.78 -13.58
C PHE A 95 -12.68 -1.72 -13.33
N LEU A 96 -11.51 -1.44 -13.91
CA LEU A 96 -10.27 -2.17 -13.64
C LEU A 96 -9.93 -2.15 -12.15
N GLY A 97 -10.02 -0.98 -11.50
CA GLY A 97 -9.79 -0.86 -10.06
C GLY A 97 -10.76 -1.71 -9.24
N GLU A 98 -12.03 -1.79 -9.61
CA GLU A 98 -13.02 -2.63 -8.90
C GLU A 98 -12.74 -4.12 -9.08
N ILE A 99 -12.32 -4.57 -10.28
CA ILE A 99 -11.87 -5.94 -10.50
C ILE A 99 -10.69 -6.23 -9.56
N MET A 100 -9.66 -5.38 -9.56
CA MET A 100 -8.48 -5.56 -8.72
C MET A 100 -8.86 -5.60 -7.23
N ARG A 101 -9.69 -4.65 -6.78
CA ARG A 101 -10.11 -4.53 -5.38
C ARG A 101 -10.88 -5.76 -4.90
N ARG A 102 -11.75 -6.32 -5.75
CA ARG A 102 -12.61 -7.46 -5.38
C ARG A 102 -11.84 -8.78 -5.39
N ASN A 103 -10.94 -8.96 -6.34
CA ASN A 103 -10.21 -10.22 -6.51
C ASN A 103 -8.93 -10.29 -5.67
N PHE A 104 -8.25 -9.16 -5.45
CA PHE A 104 -6.98 -9.10 -4.71
C PHE A 104 -7.07 -8.38 -3.37
N GLY A 105 -8.22 -7.81 -3.05
CA GLY A 105 -8.43 -6.94 -1.89
C GLY A 105 -7.88 -5.53 -2.13
N GLY A 106 -7.81 -4.75 -1.06
CA GLY A 106 -7.26 -3.39 -1.08
C GLY A 106 -8.30 -2.29 -0.94
N GLU A 107 -7.79 -1.07 -0.80
CA GLU A 107 -8.59 0.09 -0.47
C GLU A 107 -8.24 1.27 -1.38
N TYR A 108 -9.28 2.00 -1.79
CA TYR A 108 -9.10 3.24 -2.54
C TYR A 108 -8.59 4.34 -1.63
N HIS A 109 -7.60 5.06 -2.13
CA HIS A 109 -7.12 6.31 -1.58
C HIS A 109 -6.98 7.34 -2.70
N TYR A 110 -7.12 8.61 -2.34
CA TYR A 110 -6.72 9.70 -3.22
C TYR A 110 -5.23 9.98 -3.01
N SER A 111 -4.44 10.02 -4.09
CA SER A 111 -3.08 10.51 -4.02
C SER A 111 -3.01 11.93 -4.55
N TYR A 112 -2.76 12.90 -3.66
CA TYR A 112 -2.58 14.30 -4.02
C TYR A 112 -1.34 14.53 -4.90
N GLU A 113 -0.30 13.71 -4.74
CA GLU A 113 0.94 13.79 -5.52
C GLU A 113 0.69 13.53 -7.01
N TYR A 114 -0.15 12.54 -7.31
CA TYR A 114 -0.45 12.14 -8.69
C TYR A 114 -1.79 12.70 -9.18
N ASP A 115 -2.47 13.49 -8.35
CA ASP A 115 -3.85 13.95 -8.54
C ASP A 115 -4.77 12.83 -9.05
N ALA A 116 -4.61 11.63 -8.50
CA ALA A 116 -5.17 10.41 -9.04
C ALA A 116 -5.62 9.45 -7.95
N LEU A 117 -6.63 8.66 -8.30
CA LEU A 117 -7.11 7.59 -7.47
C LEU A 117 -6.19 6.38 -7.55
N ILE A 118 -5.78 5.94 -6.37
CA ILE A 118 -4.93 4.79 -6.18
C ILE A 118 -5.69 3.70 -5.45
N LEU A 119 -5.41 2.46 -5.80
CA LEU A 119 -5.83 1.30 -5.04
C LEU A 119 -4.58 0.76 -4.31
N LYS A 120 -4.65 0.68 -2.99
CA LYS A 120 -3.59 0.11 -2.16
C LYS A 120 -3.93 -1.33 -1.81
N CYS A 121 -3.13 -2.29 -2.27
CA CYS A 121 -3.28 -3.72 -2.01
C CYS A 121 -2.03 -4.22 -1.30
N GLN A 122 -2.13 -4.61 -0.03
CA GLN A 122 -1.00 -5.18 0.73
C GLN A 122 0.27 -4.32 0.62
N GLY A 123 0.14 -2.99 0.76
CA GLY A 123 1.26 -2.04 0.64
C GLY A 123 1.83 -1.86 -0.78
N ILE A 124 1.18 -2.37 -1.82
CA ILE A 124 1.45 -2.04 -3.22
C ILE A 124 0.40 -1.02 -3.67
N SER A 125 0.86 0.11 -4.22
CA SER A 125 -0.02 1.12 -4.80
C SER A 125 -0.17 0.87 -6.30
N VAL A 126 -1.40 0.81 -6.78
CA VAL A 126 -1.73 0.70 -8.21
C VAL A 126 -2.60 1.86 -8.64
N PHE A 127 -2.44 2.25 -9.92
CA PHE A 127 -3.05 3.43 -10.52
C PHE A 127 -3.88 3.02 -11.74
N PRO A 128 -5.11 2.48 -11.55
CA PRO A 128 -5.87 1.87 -12.64
C PRO A 128 -6.16 2.83 -13.80
N ILE A 129 -6.57 4.07 -13.51
CA ILE A 129 -6.85 5.09 -14.54
C ILE A 129 -5.59 5.42 -15.34
N LEU A 130 -4.46 5.62 -14.64
CA LEU A 130 -3.18 5.91 -15.30
C LEU A 130 -2.73 4.73 -16.16
N LYS A 131 -2.99 3.50 -15.73
CA LYS A 131 -2.69 2.30 -16.51
C LYS A 131 -3.48 2.27 -17.82
N ILE A 132 -4.79 2.58 -17.79
CA ILE A 132 -5.61 2.69 -19.01
C ILE A 132 -5.06 3.77 -19.94
N LYS A 133 -4.76 4.97 -19.43
CA LYS A 133 -4.17 6.06 -20.22
C LYS A 133 -2.86 5.64 -20.89
N LYS A 134 -1.95 5.03 -20.14
CA LYS A 134 -0.68 4.51 -20.68
C LYS A 134 -0.87 3.42 -21.73
N SER A 135 -1.89 2.57 -21.58
CA SER A 135 -2.20 1.55 -22.60
C SER A 135 -2.72 2.18 -23.90
N LEU A 136 -3.54 3.24 -23.82
CA LEU A 136 -3.96 4.02 -25.00
C LEU A 136 -2.77 4.71 -25.69
N GLU A 137 -1.94 5.41 -24.91
CA GLU A 137 -0.72 6.06 -25.41
C GLU A 137 0.22 5.07 -26.09
N TYR A 138 0.41 3.90 -25.46
CA TYR A 138 1.22 2.84 -26.04
C TYR A 138 0.66 2.45 -27.39
N LEU A 139 -0.64 2.06 -27.46
CA LEU A 139 -1.28 1.59 -28.69
C LEU A 139 -1.30 2.62 -29.83
N ALA A 140 -1.33 3.92 -29.54
CA ALA A 140 -1.34 4.99 -30.53
C ALA A 140 -0.06 5.08 -31.39
N ILE A 141 1.06 4.49 -30.95
CA ILE A 141 2.35 4.55 -31.67
C ILE A 141 2.41 3.47 -32.75
N PRO A 142 2.35 3.77 -34.06
CA PRO A 142 2.40 2.73 -35.09
C PRO A 142 3.78 2.07 -35.13
N ILE A 143 3.85 0.76 -34.90
CA ILE A 143 5.04 -0.06 -35.17
C ILE A 143 4.66 -1.14 -36.17
N VAL A 144 5.34 -1.15 -37.31
CA VAL A 144 5.08 -2.09 -38.39
C VAL A 144 5.48 -3.52 -37.95
N GLY A 145 4.56 -4.47 -38.13
CA GLY A 145 4.84 -5.90 -37.96
C GLY A 145 4.68 -6.46 -36.54
N ILE A 146 4.09 -5.71 -35.61
CA ILE A 146 3.83 -6.19 -34.23
C ILE A 146 2.33 -6.07 -33.94
N GLU A 147 1.66 -7.21 -33.73
CA GLU A 147 0.33 -7.21 -33.11
C GLU A 147 0.45 -6.77 -31.66
N ARG A 148 -0.26 -5.71 -31.30
CA ARG A 148 -0.24 -5.17 -29.93
C ARG A 148 -1.52 -5.55 -29.20
N THR A 149 -1.34 -6.00 -27.98
CA THR A 149 -2.40 -6.06 -26.98
C THR A 149 -2.23 -4.87 -26.03
N ALA A 150 -3.31 -4.38 -25.44
CA ALA A 150 -3.22 -3.38 -24.37
C ALA A 150 -2.56 -3.93 -23.08
N GLY A 151 -2.40 -5.25 -23.01
CA GLY A 151 -1.65 -5.97 -21.99
C GLY A 151 -2.24 -5.83 -20.60
N LEU A 152 -3.55 -5.57 -20.48
CA LEU A 152 -4.21 -5.47 -19.19
C LEU A 152 -4.36 -6.85 -18.54
N GLU A 153 -4.63 -7.90 -19.30
CA GLU A 153 -4.63 -9.28 -18.78
C GLU A 153 -3.24 -9.66 -18.21
N GLU A 154 -2.17 -9.40 -18.96
CA GLU A 154 -0.78 -9.64 -18.50
C GLU A 154 -0.42 -8.77 -17.28
N TYR A 155 -0.91 -7.53 -17.25
CA TYR A 155 -0.76 -6.66 -16.10
C TYR A 155 -1.43 -7.24 -14.84
N MET A 156 -2.61 -7.85 -14.98
CA MET A 156 -3.31 -8.51 -13.88
C MET A 156 -2.56 -9.73 -13.35
N PHE A 157 -1.99 -10.55 -14.24
CA PHE A 157 -1.15 -11.69 -13.84
C PHE A 157 0.14 -11.24 -13.15
N SER A 158 0.81 -10.23 -13.71
CA SER A 158 1.99 -9.62 -13.10
C SER A 158 1.68 -9.06 -11.71
N PHE A 159 0.54 -8.39 -11.57
CA PHE A 159 0.08 -7.87 -10.28
C PHE A 159 -0.21 -8.97 -9.26
N ALA A 160 -0.90 -10.04 -9.66
CA ALA A 160 -1.15 -11.19 -8.80
C ALA A 160 0.16 -11.84 -8.32
N ARG A 161 1.16 -11.95 -9.22
CA ARG A 161 2.48 -12.48 -8.89
C ARG A 161 3.23 -11.59 -7.90
N MET A 162 3.19 -10.27 -8.07
CA MET A 162 3.79 -9.34 -7.11
C MET A 162 3.18 -9.48 -5.72
N LEU A 163 1.85 -9.58 -5.62
CA LEU A 163 1.18 -9.81 -4.34
C LEU A 163 1.58 -11.14 -3.71
N SER A 164 1.67 -12.20 -4.51
CA SER A 164 2.11 -13.51 -4.03
C SER A 164 3.54 -13.45 -3.46
N ASN A 165 4.47 -12.83 -4.18
CA ASN A 165 5.85 -12.69 -3.72
C ASN A 165 5.93 -11.89 -2.42
N LYS A 166 5.18 -10.81 -2.32
CA LYS A 166 5.14 -9.97 -1.12
C LYS A 166 4.65 -10.75 0.11
N ARG A 167 3.59 -11.57 -0.04
CA ARG A 167 3.12 -12.44 1.05
C ARG A 167 4.19 -13.45 1.50
N ILE A 168 4.98 -13.97 0.56
CA ILE A 168 6.09 -14.90 0.87
C ILE A 168 7.19 -14.18 1.64
N GLU A 169 7.55 -12.96 1.23
CA GLU A 169 8.56 -12.14 1.90
C GLU A 169 8.14 -11.76 3.34
N GLU A 170 6.90 -11.30 3.52
CA GLU A 170 6.34 -11.01 4.85
C GLU A 170 6.29 -12.27 5.73
N GLY A 171 5.98 -13.43 5.14
CA GLY A 171 6.01 -14.73 5.82
C GLY A 171 7.42 -15.19 6.24
N ARG A 172 8.47 -14.82 5.49
CA ARG A 172 9.87 -15.09 5.87
C ARG A 172 10.31 -14.17 7.01
N GLN A 173 10.07 -12.86 6.87
CA GLN A 173 10.43 -11.87 7.90
C GLN A 173 9.76 -12.15 9.25
N THR A 174 8.54 -12.69 9.26
CA THR A 174 7.88 -13.08 10.50
C THR A 174 8.49 -14.34 11.11
N LYS A 175 8.88 -15.34 10.31
CA LYS A 175 9.59 -16.52 10.80
C LYS A 175 10.96 -16.18 11.37
N ASP A 176 11.73 -15.35 10.68
CA ASP A 176 13.07 -14.93 11.12
C ASP A 176 13.02 -14.14 12.44
N LYS A 177 11.96 -13.32 12.63
CA LYS A 177 11.71 -12.61 13.89
C LYS A 177 11.30 -13.56 15.03
N VAL A 178 10.49 -14.57 14.75
CA VAL A 178 10.08 -15.56 15.77
C VAL A 178 11.27 -16.43 16.17
N SER A 179 12.11 -16.89 15.23
CA SER A 179 13.33 -17.63 15.56
C SER A 179 14.32 -16.78 16.36
N SER A 180 14.43 -15.47 16.09
CA SER A 180 15.27 -14.59 16.91
C SER A 180 14.74 -14.35 18.32
N ILE A 181 13.44 -14.53 18.57
CA ILE A 181 12.83 -14.43 19.91
C ILE A 181 13.05 -15.74 20.68
N ASP A 182 12.90 -16.89 20.03
CA ASP A 182 13.12 -18.20 20.67
C ASP A 182 14.61 -18.42 21.03
N GLU A 183 15.56 -17.78 20.34
CA GLU A 183 16.98 -17.76 20.74
C GLU A 183 17.29 -16.82 21.91
N LEU A 184 16.43 -15.83 22.19
CA LEU A 184 16.58 -14.89 23.30
C LEU A 184 15.99 -15.44 24.62
N ASP A 185 15.10 -16.44 24.56
CA ASP A 185 14.46 -17.05 25.74
C ASP A 185 15.25 -18.25 26.34
N LEU A 186 16.44 -18.56 25.79
CA LEU A 186 17.33 -19.64 26.27
C LEU A 186 18.63 -19.14 26.95
N ARG A 187 18.72 -17.85 27.32
CA ARG A 187 19.92 -17.26 27.95
C ARG A 187 19.68 -16.52 29.27
N LEU A 188 18.63 -16.83 30.00
CA LEU A 188 18.49 -16.40 31.40
C LEU A 188 18.75 -17.60 32.31
N ASP A 189 20.02 -17.81 32.60
CA ASP A 189 20.55 -18.28 33.89
C ASP A 189 22.05 -18.55 33.69
N GLU A 190 22.87 -17.52 33.89
CA GLU A 190 24.20 -17.64 34.50
C GLU A 190 24.69 -16.21 34.80
N ASP A 191 24.79 -15.92 36.10
CA ASP A 191 25.46 -14.76 36.67
C ASP A 191 26.90 -14.67 36.13
N ASP A 192 27.37 -13.47 35.77
CA ASP A 192 28.51 -12.81 36.43
C ASP A 192 29.12 -11.68 35.58
N GLU A 193 29.41 -10.61 36.31
CA GLU A 193 30.54 -9.69 36.19
C GLU A 193 30.55 -8.57 35.12
N ASP A 194 31.05 -7.45 35.63
CA ASP A 194 31.21 -6.12 35.04
C ASP A 194 32.10 -6.14 33.78
N GLU A 195 31.87 -5.22 32.84
CA GLU A 195 32.96 -4.48 32.17
C GLU A 195 32.42 -3.36 31.24
N ASP A 196 32.75 -2.13 31.66
CA ASP A 196 33.14 -0.92 30.92
C ASP A 196 32.73 -0.65 29.46
N GLU A 197 32.14 0.54 29.31
CA GLU A 197 32.35 1.58 28.29
C GLU A 197 32.92 1.20 26.91
N ASN A 198 32.12 1.44 25.86
CA ASN A 198 32.50 2.31 24.73
C ASN A 198 31.31 2.49 23.76
N GLU A 199 30.58 3.60 23.89
CA GLU A 199 29.69 4.06 22.81
C GLU A 199 30.55 4.77 21.74
N GLU A 200 30.84 4.07 20.64
CA GLU A 200 31.44 4.67 19.46
C GLU A 200 30.37 5.50 18.72
N VAL A 201 30.40 6.81 18.93
CA VAL A 201 29.57 7.77 18.21
C VAL A 201 30.09 7.89 16.78
N ILE A 202 29.39 7.28 15.82
CA ILE A 202 29.65 7.49 14.39
C ILE A 202 28.94 8.79 13.98
N GLU A 203 29.69 9.89 13.94
CA GLU A 203 29.25 11.13 13.30
C GLU A 203 29.20 10.94 11.77
N ILE A 204 28.00 11.05 11.20
CA ILE A 204 27.81 11.14 9.75
C ILE A 204 28.05 12.61 9.35
N PRO A 205 29.06 12.92 8.51
CA PRO A 205 29.27 14.28 8.06
C PRO A 205 28.13 14.73 7.14
N LEU A 206 27.54 15.89 7.47
CA LEU A 206 26.59 16.58 6.61
C LEU A 206 27.30 17.05 5.32
N PRO A 207 26.64 16.96 4.15
CA PRO A 207 27.17 17.50 2.91
C PRO A 207 27.33 19.03 3.00
N PRO A 208 28.38 19.61 2.40
CA PRO A 208 28.61 21.04 2.45
C PRO A 208 27.49 21.80 1.75
N ASP A 209 26.97 22.81 2.44
CA ASP A 209 26.04 23.79 1.89
C ASP A 209 26.59 24.37 0.59
N SER A 210 25.79 24.23 -0.46
CA SER A 210 26.03 24.87 -1.74
C SER A 210 25.85 26.38 -1.55
N LYS A 211 26.97 27.10 -1.38
CA LYS A 211 26.98 28.56 -1.45
C LYS A 211 26.47 28.99 -2.83
N SER A 212 25.35 29.71 -2.82
CA SER A 212 25.02 30.68 -3.86
C SER A 212 25.71 32.01 -3.54
#